data_AF-A0A2Z6CSZ3-F1
#
_entry.id   AF-A0A2Z6CSZ3-F1
#
_cell.length_a   1.000
_cell.length_b   1.000
_cell.length_c   1.000
_cell.angle_alpha   90.00
_cell.angle_beta   90.00
_cell.angle_gamma   90.00
#
_symmetry.space_group_name_H-M   'P 1'
#
loop_
_entity.id
_entity.type
_entity.pdbx_description
1 polymer ?
#
loop_
_entity_poly.entity_id
_entity_poly.type
_entity_poly.pdbx_seq_one_letter_code
_entity_poly.pdbx_strand_id
1 'polypeptide(L)'
;MNTYQVEGDNVETLLTRKEAADILGTNPRRLFDYLKAGALFLPRFERFKCSKGGISRTAMISNWDIESLKRIQQAFKKYGSPGKARKYISENPHEFN
;
A
#
# COMPACT_ATOMS: atom_id res chain seq x y z
N MET A 1 -13.80 -36.11 10.81
CA MET A 1 -12.58 -35.27 10.83
C MET A 1 -13.04 -33.84 10.98
N ASN A 2 -12.81 -33.24 12.15
CA ASN A 2 -13.28 -31.89 12.46
C ASN A 2 -12.43 -30.85 11.72
N THR A 3 -13.08 -30.10 10.84
CA THR A 3 -12.64 -28.81 10.33
C THR A 3 -12.57 -27.81 11.47
N TYR A 4 -11.35 -27.46 11.90
CA TYR A 4 -11.15 -26.25 12.67
C TYR A 4 -11.04 -25.07 11.68
N GLN A 5 -12.19 -24.48 11.36
CA GLN A 5 -12.26 -23.09 10.92
C GLN A 5 -11.85 -22.24 12.13
N VAL A 6 -10.62 -21.73 12.11
CA VAL A 6 -10.23 -20.66 13.03
C VAL A 6 -10.63 -19.36 12.36
N GLU A 7 -11.76 -18.80 12.76
CA GLU A 7 -12.04 -17.37 12.59
C GLU A 7 -10.93 -16.62 13.31
N GLY A 8 -9.92 -16.20 12.57
CA GLY A 8 -8.81 -15.43 13.11
C GLY A 8 -9.29 -14.03 13.42
N ASP A 9 -9.37 -13.67 14.69
CA ASP A 9 -9.36 -12.28 15.15
C ASP A 9 -8.22 -11.56 14.41
N ASN A 10 -8.56 -10.73 13.42
CA ASN A 10 -7.60 -10.05 12.56
C ASN A 10 -6.95 -8.91 13.33
N VAL A 11 -6.04 -9.23 14.26
CA VAL A 11 -5.26 -8.23 14.99
C VAL A 11 -4.41 -7.44 13.99
N GLU A 12 -4.50 -6.11 14.08
CA GLU A 12 -3.66 -5.23 13.28
C GLU A 12 -2.18 -5.49 13.62
N THR A 13 -1.39 -5.79 12.59
CA THR A 13 0.06 -5.97 12.71
C THR A 13 0.75 -4.81 12.02
N LEU A 14 1.65 -4.15 12.75
CA LEU A 14 2.46 -3.06 12.22
C LEU A 14 3.76 -3.60 11.62
N LEU A 15 3.95 -3.34 10.34
CA LEU A 15 5.07 -3.79 9.53
C LEU A 15 6.05 -2.65 9.29
N THR A 16 7.33 -2.95 9.37
CA THR A 16 8.36 -2.08 8.81
C THR A 16 8.23 -2.01 7.29
N ARG A 17 8.83 -0.99 6.68
CA ARG A 17 8.89 -0.89 5.21
C ARG A 17 9.59 -2.08 4.55
N LYS A 18 10.55 -2.69 5.25
CA LYS A 18 11.27 -3.86 4.72
C LYS A 18 10.32 -5.06 4.66
N GLU A 19 9.63 -5.36 5.75
CA GLU A 19 8.67 -6.47 5.82
C GLU A 19 7.53 -6.29 4.81
N ALA A 20 6.96 -5.08 4.71
CA ALA A 20 5.93 -4.80 3.72
C ALA A 20 6.45 -4.96 2.27
N ALA A 21 7.70 -4.57 2.00
CA ALA A 21 8.31 -4.74 0.68
C ALA A 21 8.55 -6.22 0.35
N ASP A 22 9.00 -7.00 1.34
CA ASP A 22 9.22 -8.45 1.23
C ASP A 22 7.89 -9.17 0.95
N ILE A 23 6.81 -8.83 1.67
CA ILE A 23 5.45 -9.37 1.44
C ILE A 23 4.95 -9.04 0.02
N LEU A 24 5.21 -7.83 -0.47
CA LEU A 24 4.80 -7.39 -1.81
C LEU A 24 5.71 -7.90 -2.93
N GLY A 25 6.81 -8.59 -2.61
CA GLY A 25 7.82 -9.02 -3.56
C GLY A 25 8.41 -7.84 -4.35
N THR A 26 8.66 -6.71 -3.68
CA THR A 26 9.17 -5.48 -4.29
C THR A 26 10.35 -4.92 -3.51
N ASN A 27 11.08 -3.97 -4.10
CA ASN A 27 12.14 -3.28 -3.38
C ASN A 27 11.60 -2.05 -2.61
N PRO A 28 12.29 -1.59 -1.55
CA PRO A 28 11.84 -0.45 -0.75
C PRO A 28 11.63 0.85 -1.53
N ARG A 29 12.39 1.05 -2.62
CA ARG A 29 12.25 2.25 -3.48
C ARG A 29 10.92 2.24 -4.24
N ARG A 30 10.53 1.09 -4.79
CA ARG A 30 9.22 0.92 -5.44
C ARG A 30 8.07 1.00 -4.44
N LEU A 31 8.23 0.40 -3.25
CA LEU A 31 7.24 0.57 -2.17
C LEU A 31 7.03 2.04 -1.81
N PHE A 32 8.11 2.84 -1.76
CA PHE A 32 8.01 4.27 -1.53
C PHE A 32 7.19 4.99 -2.62
N ASP A 33 7.35 4.61 -3.89
CA ASP A 33 6.53 5.17 -4.98
C ASP A 33 5.05 4.78 -4.85
N TYR A 34 4.74 3.57 -4.38
CA TYR A 34 3.37 3.12 -4.12
C TYR A 34 2.74 3.91 -2.98
N LEU A 35 3.45 4.06 -1.86
CA LEU A 35 3.02 4.88 -0.72
C LEU A 35 2.81 6.34 -1.14
N LYS A 36 3.68 6.88 -1.99
CA LYS A 36 3.54 8.24 -2.50
C LYS A 36 2.28 8.40 -3.37
N ALA A 37 2.01 7.45 -4.26
CA ALA A 37 0.79 7.46 -5.07
C ALA A 37 -0.46 7.29 -4.20
N GLY A 38 -0.45 6.33 -3.28
CA GLY A 38 -1.54 6.11 -2.33
C GLY A 38 -1.82 7.36 -1.51
N ALA A 39 -0.81 7.96 -0.88
CA ALA A 39 -1.00 9.15 -0.05
C ALA A 39 -1.55 10.34 -0.84
N LEU A 40 -1.22 10.48 -2.12
CA LEU A 40 -1.71 11.59 -2.94
C LEU A 40 -3.20 11.47 -3.26
N PHE A 41 -3.71 10.25 -3.44
CA PHE A 41 -5.04 10.03 -4.05
C PHE A 41 -6.00 9.21 -3.18
N LEU A 42 -5.53 8.57 -2.12
CA LEU A 42 -6.30 7.67 -1.28
C LEU A 42 -6.29 8.19 0.18
N PRO A 43 -7.45 8.58 0.74
CA PRO A 43 -7.56 9.13 2.10
C PRO A 43 -6.89 8.25 3.16
N ARG A 44 -7.02 6.93 3.04
CA ARG A 44 -6.41 5.96 3.96
C ARG A 44 -4.89 6.07 4.08
N PHE A 45 -4.22 6.50 3.02
CA PHE A 45 -2.76 6.60 2.96
C PHE A 45 -2.24 7.99 3.35
N GLU A 46 -3.12 8.95 3.63
CA GLU A 46 -2.68 10.29 4.06
C GLU A 46 -1.89 10.28 5.36
N ARG A 47 -2.13 9.28 6.21
CA ARG A 47 -1.36 9.05 7.45
C ARG A 47 0.13 8.83 7.22
N PHE A 48 0.54 8.50 5.99
CA PHE A 48 1.95 8.37 5.63
C PHE A 48 2.58 9.71 5.21
N LYS A 49 1.82 10.79 5.02
CA LYS A 49 2.37 12.13 4.69
C LYS A 49 3.12 12.71 5.90
N CYS A 50 4.26 13.35 5.65
CA CYS A 50 4.91 14.20 6.64
C CYS A 50 4.49 15.67 6.48
N SER A 51 4.77 16.52 7.47
CA SER A 51 4.46 17.95 7.45
C SER A 51 5.05 18.71 6.26
N LYS A 52 6.13 18.18 5.65
CA LYS A 52 6.78 18.75 4.44
C LYS A 52 6.20 18.21 3.13
N GLY A 53 5.11 17.45 3.15
CA GLY A 53 4.46 16.89 1.95
C GLY A 53 5.14 15.65 1.35
N GLY A 54 6.17 15.10 2.01
CA GLY A 54 6.80 13.82 1.65
C GLY A 54 6.15 12.62 2.33
N ILE A 55 6.71 11.42 2.17
CA ILE A 55 6.27 10.22 2.88
C ILE A 55 7.17 9.98 4.11
N SER A 56 6.55 9.89 5.29
CA SER A 56 7.21 9.61 6.57
C SER A 56 8.01 8.31 6.50
N ARG A 57 9.31 8.41 6.79
CA ARG A 57 10.23 7.25 6.77
C ARG A 57 10.02 6.30 7.94
N THR A 58 9.42 6.78 9.03
CA THR A 58 9.21 6.05 10.29
C THR A 58 7.79 5.52 10.45
N ALA A 59 6.85 5.95 9.61
CA ALA A 59 5.49 5.44 9.66
C ALA A 59 5.47 3.94 9.31
N MET A 60 4.93 3.16 10.24
CA MET A 60 4.71 1.72 10.10
C MET A 60 3.51 1.45 9.19
N ILE A 61 3.56 0.36 8.45
CA ILE A 61 2.53 -0.04 7.49
C ILE A 61 1.65 -1.10 8.17
N SER A 62 0.34 -0.92 8.13
CA SER A 62 -0.57 -1.94 8.66
C SER A 62 -0.62 -3.13 7.71
N ASN A 63 -0.75 -4.35 8.24
CA ASN A 63 -1.06 -5.52 7.42
C ASN A 63 -2.34 -5.31 6.59
N TRP A 64 -3.27 -4.48 7.05
CA TRP A 64 -4.48 -4.12 6.30
C TRP A 64 -4.24 -3.19 5.11
N ASP A 65 -3.06 -2.55 4.99
CA ASP A 65 -2.72 -1.74 3.80
C ASP A 65 -2.15 -2.59 2.66
N ILE A 66 -1.74 -3.83 2.93
CA ILE A 66 -1.03 -4.67 1.98
C ILE A 66 -1.87 -4.94 0.73
N GLU A 67 -3.17 -5.16 0.90
CA GLU A 67 -4.06 -5.39 -0.24
C GLU A 67 -4.15 -4.16 -1.14
N SER A 68 -4.41 -2.98 -0.58
CA SER A 68 -4.41 -1.71 -1.32
C SER A 68 -3.06 -1.45 -2.00
N LEU A 69 -1.94 -1.69 -1.31
CA LEU A 69 -0.60 -1.57 -1.87
C LEU A 69 -0.36 -2.55 -3.02
N LYS A 70 -0.91 -3.76 -2.96
CA LYS A 70 -0.84 -4.76 -4.04
C LYS A 70 -1.63 -4.30 -5.26
N ARG A 71 -2.81 -3.69 -5.07
CA ARG A 71 -3.59 -3.09 -6.17
C ARG A 71 -2.84 -1.92 -6.81
N ILE A 72 -2.23 -1.04 -6.00
CA ILE A 72 -1.35 0.04 -6.50
C ILE A 72 -0.18 -0.55 -7.29
N GLN A 73 0.48 -1.58 -6.77
CA GLN A 73 1.56 -2.28 -7.47
C GLN A 73 1.09 -2.81 -8.84
N GLN A 74 -0.09 -3.42 -8.91
CA GLN A 74 -0.67 -3.90 -10.17
C GLN A 74 -0.94 -2.78 -11.16
N ALA A 75 -1.43 -1.62 -10.72
CA ALA A 75 -1.58 -0.45 -11.60
C ALA A 75 -0.22 -0.01 -12.18
N PHE A 76 0.83 0.06 -11.36
CA PHE A 76 2.18 0.38 -11.83
C PHE A 76 2.71 -0.66 -12.84
N LYS A 77 2.44 -1.96 -12.63
CA LYS A 77 2.80 -3.03 -13.57
C LYS A 77 2.02 -2.93 -14.89
N LYS A 78 0.71 -2.70 -14.82
CA LYS A 78 -0.20 -2.63 -15.98
C LYS A 78 0.13 -1.46 -16.91
N TYR A 79 0.40 -0.29 -16.35
CA TYR A 79 0.56 0.93 -17.15
C TYR A 79 2.02 1.24 -17.52
N GLY A 80 3.00 0.58 -16.91
CA GLY A 80 4.44 0.68 -17.20
C GLY A 80 5.10 2.03 -16.88
N SER A 81 4.33 3.12 -16.86
CA SER A 81 4.76 4.48 -16.53
C SER A 81 4.18 4.93 -15.19
N PRO A 82 5.00 5.44 -14.25
CA PRO A 82 4.51 6.00 -12.99
C PRO A 82 3.46 7.10 -13.17
N GLY A 83 3.56 7.92 -14.23
CA GLY A 83 2.58 8.97 -14.51
C GLY A 83 1.21 8.40 -14.89
N LYS A 84 1.17 7.39 -15.78
CA LYS A 84 -0.07 6.71 -16.18
C LYS A 84 -0.70 5.95 -15.03
N ALA A 85 0.10 5.27 -14.21
CA ALA A 85 -0.39 4.57 -13.03
C ALA A 85 -1.00 5.54 -12.00
N ARG A 86 -0.33 6.66 -11.72
CA ARG A 86 -0.85 7.71 -10.81
C ARG A 86 -2.15 8.32 -11.35
N LYS A 87 -2.21 8.60 -12.65
CA LYS A 87 -3.44 9.09 -13.30
C LYS A 87 -4.59 8.11 -13.10
N TYR A 88 -4.35 6.82 -13.37
CA TYR A 88 -5.37 5.78 -13.16
C TYR A 88 -5.85 5.71 -11.71
N ILE A 89 -4.92 5.74 -10.73
CA ILE A 89 -5.27 5.73 -9.30
C ILE A 89 -6.10 6.97 -8.94
N SER A 90 -5.75 8.14 -9.47
CA SER A 90 -6.49 9.38 -9.21
C SER A 90 -7.90 9.39 -9.81
N GLU A 91 -8.08 8.72 -10.95
CA GLU A 91 -9.37 8.62 -11.65
C GLU A 91 -10.27 7.53 -11.04
N ASN A 92 -9.68 6.51 -10.39
CA ASN A 92 -10.40 5.34 -9.87
C ASN A 92 -10.04 5.02 -8.40
N PRO A 93 -10.11 5.98 -7.45
CA PRO A 93 -9.59 5.78 -6.09
C PRO A 93 -10.32 4.67 -5.31
N HIS A 94 -11.60 4.43 -5.63
CA HIS A 94 -12.43 3.40 -5.00
C HIS A 94 -11.93 1.97 -5.28
N GLU A 95 -11.21 1.73 -6.38
CA GLU A 95 -10.64 0.42 -6.69
C GLU A 95 -9.47 0.04 -5.76
N PHE A 96 -8.94 1.01 -5.00
CA PHE A 96 -7.75 0.83 -4.16
C PHE A 96 -8.06 0.84 -2.66
N ASN A 97 -9.34 0.93 -2.27
CA ASN A 97 -9.77 0.78 -0.88
C ASN A 97 -9.81 -0.68 -0.44
#